data_AF-A0A9P5UNQ4-F1
#
_entry.id   AF-A0A9P5UNQ4-F1
#
_cell.length_a   1.000
_cell.length_b   1.000
_cell.length_c   1.000
_cell.angle_alpha   90.00
_cell.angle_beta   90.00
_cell.angle_gamma   90.00
#
_symmetry.space_group_name_H-M   'P 1'
#
loop_
_entity.id
_entity.type
_entity.pdbx_description
1 polymer ?
#
loop_
_entity_poly.entity_id
_entity_poly.type
_entity_poly.pdbx_seq_one_letter_code
_entity_poly.pdbx_strand_id
1 'polypeptide(L)'
;YRRGQAFFATHGSLYGYAGQKLEDLAPEDLQNLQEIYDSNTVLTQGGSITLTQPVPLPGGRLVLSLDTAGCPKTCQNFLNFVESTYTAKVKEATYVNTRFFRLVKDHIIQGGDFTKNNGAGGHSSLPSIENPKPFADERHGLRKGAFKKAGVLAMANRGKNTNGSQFFLTLGEGARWTKALEGAYVAFGEVVEGAGVSAGAGAGQQQQQESGEGSGTSPRDSSGHEICVDGFALLDKLNKIPTDEEERPIQAITVVG
;
A
#
# COMPACT_ATOMS: atom_id res chain seq x y z
N TYR A 1 12.27 12.05 -2.27
CA TYR A 1 13.55 11.84 -1.54
C TYR A 1 14.62 11.08 -2.33
N ARG A 2 14.42 9.81 -2.76
CA ARG A 2 15.49 9.05 -3.46
C ARG A 2 16.05 9.72 -4.73
N ARG A 3 15.20 10.35 -5.54
CA ARG A 3 15.66 11.15 -6.69
C ARG A 3 16.53 12.33 -6.23
N GLY A 4 16.16 12.97 -5.12
CA GLY A 4 16.97 14.02 -4.48
C GLY A 4 18.33 13.50 -4.00
N GLN A 5 18.37 12.32 -3.37
CA GLN A 5 19.63 11.66 -3.01
C GLN A 5 20.48 11.34 -4.24
N ALA A 6 19.88 10.84 -5.32
CA ALA A 6 20.59 10.56 -6.57
C ALA A 6 21.12 11.86 -7.21
N PHE A 7 20.29 12.90 -7.28
CA PHE A 7 20.69 14.22 -7.75
C PHE A 7 21.87 14.76 -6.95
N PHE A 8 21.79 14.74 -5.61
CA PHE A 8 22.85 15.20 -4.72
C PHE A 8 24.12 14.37 -4.86
N ALA A 9 24.01 13.04 -4.95
CA ALA A 9 25.17 12.16 -5.15
C ALA A 9 25.88 12.43 -6.49
N THR A 10 25.14 12.79 -7.54
CA THR A 10 25.71 13.08 -8.86
C THR A 10 26.24 14.52 -8.98
N HIS A 11 25.56 15.51 -8.39
CA HIS A 11 25.84 16.93 -8.64
C HIS A 11 26.31 17.71 -7.42
N GLY A 12 26.19 17.19 -6.20
CA GLY A 12 26.49 17.91 -4.96
C GLY A 12 27.90 18.49 -4.93
N SER A 13 28.89 17.75 -5.43
CA SER A 13 30.28 18.22 -5.56
C SER A 13 30.43 19.43 -6.49
N LEU A 14 29.61 19.56 -7.54
CA LEU A 14 29.63 20.71 -8.46
C LEU A 14 29.17 22.00 -7.77
N TYR A 15 28.34 21.87 -6.74
CA TYR A 15 27.78 22.99 -5.98
C TYR A 15 28.50 23.22 -4.65
N GLY A 16 29.70 22.64 -4.46
CA GLY A 16 30.54 22.87 -3.27
C GLY A 16 30.26 21.93 -2.10
N TYR A 17 29.39 20.93 -2.24
CA TYR A 17 29.03 19.98 -1.19
C TYR A 17 29.86 18.68 -1.23
N ALA A 18 31.09 18.75 -1.75
CA ALA A 18 31.94 17.58 -1.91
C ALA A 18 32.23 16.90 -0.56
N GLY A 19 31.99 15.59 -0.48
CA GLY A 19 32.22 14.80 0.73
C GLY A 19 31.18 14.98 1.85
N GLN A 20 30.17 15.84 1.64
CA GLN A 20 29.06 16.01 2.57
C GLN A 20 27.94 15.00 2.25
N LYS A 21 27.06 14.77 3.23
CA LYS A 21 25.81 14.04 3.01
C LYS A 21 24.65 15.01 2.92
N LEU A 22 23.63 14.63 2.16
CA LEU A 22 22.43 15.45 1.98
C LEU A 22 21.74 15.74 3.33
N GLU A 23 21.73 14.75 4.23
CA GLU A 23 21.16 14.87 5.58
C GLU A 23 21.91 15.82 6.52
N ASP A 24 23.16 16.18 6.20
CA ASP A 24 24.00 17.05 7.04
C ASP A 24 23.93 18.53 6.59
N LEU A 25 23.24 18.84 5.49
CA LEU A 25 23.15 20.21 4.96
C LEU A 25 22.21 21.10 5.77
N ALA A 26 22.54 22.38 5.85
CA ALA A 26 21.68 23.38 6.48
C ALA A 26 20.38 23.60 5.64
N PRO A 27 19.27 24.02 6.26
CA PRO A 27 18.02 24.28 5.54
C PRO A 27 18.18 25.26 4.36
N GLU A 28 19.04 26.26 4.50
CA GLU A 28 19.32 27.24 3.46
C GLU A 28 20.03 26.59 2.25
N ASP A 29 20.96 25.66 2.50
CA ASP A 29 21.65 24.90 1.45
C ASP A 29 20.69 23.96 0.72
N LEU A 30 19.79 23.30 1.46
CA LEU A 30 18.75 22.46 0.88
C LEU A 30 17.81 23.28 -0.01
N GLN A 31 17.45 24.50 0.41
CA GLN A 31 16.63 25.39 -0.39
C GLN A 31 17.35 25.84 -1.66
N ASN A 32 18.62 26.24 -1.56
CA ASN A 32 19.44 26.62 -2.72
C ASN A 32 19.57 25.46 -3.72
N LEU A 33 19.82 24.24 -3.25
CA LEU A 33 19.89 23.05 -4.10
C LEU A 33 18.55 22.73 -4.76
N GLN A 34 17.43 22.97 -4.07
CA GLN A 34 16.09 22.81 -4.62
C GLN A 34 15.86 23.81 -5.76
N GLU A 35 16.21 25.09 -5.56
CA GLU A 35 16.10 26.13 -6.60
C GLU A 35 17.01 25.85 -7.81
N ILE A 36 18.23 25.34 -7.59
CA ILE A 36 19.14 24.90 -8.66
C ILE A 36 18.52 23.75 -9.46
N TYR A 37 17.92 22.78 -8.79
CA TYR A 37 17.23 21.68 -9.47
C TYR A 37 16.05 22.19 -10.29
N ASP A 38 15.18 22.98 -9.66
CA ASP A 38 13.92 23.46 -10.27
C ASP A 38 14.15 24.42 -11.45
N SER A 39 15.26 25.17 -11.44
CA SER A 39 15.66 26.04 -12.55
C SER A 39 16.32 25.30 -13.73
N ASN A 40 16.69 24.03 -13.57
CA ASN A 40 17.35 23.24 -14.61
C ASN A 40 16.36 22.31 -15.33
N THR A 41 15.92 22.72 -16.52
CA THR A 41 14.94 21.98 -17.33
C THR A 41 15.38 20.58 -17.75
N VAL A 42 16.68 20.28 -17.77
CA VAL A 42 17.18 18.94 -18.08
C VAL A 42 17.04 18.03 -16.86
N LEU A 43 17.34 18.55 -15.67
CA LEU A 43 17.21 17.79 -14.43
C LEU A 43 15.74 17.51 -14.09
N THR A 44 14.85 18.50 -14.27
CA THR A 44 13.43 18.37 -13.95
C THR A 44 12.65 17.43 -14.88
N GLN A 45 13.20 17.06 -16.05
CA GLN A 45 12.63 15.99 -16.88
C GLN A 45 12.57 14.64 -16.14
N GLY A 46 13.42 14.44 -15.13
CA GLY A 46 13.38 13.27 -14.24
C GLY A 46 12.24 13.27 -13.22
N GLY A 47 11.44 14.34 -13.17
CA GLY A 47 10.36 14.58 -12.22
C GLY A 47 10.83 15.15 -10.89
N SER A 48 9.90 15.69 -10.10
CA SER A 48 10.18 16.44 -8.88
C SER A 48 11.02 15.66 -7.84
N ILE A 49 11.81 16.40 -7.06
CA ILE A 49 12.65 15.88 -5.99
C ILE A 49 12.22 16.38 -4.61
N THR A 50 12.79 15.78 -3.57
CA THR A 50 12.71 16.27 -2.20
C THR A 50 14.08 16.05 -1.59
N LEU A 51 14.65 17.11 -1.00
CA LEU A 51 15.99 17.08 -0.42
C LEU A 51 15.97 16.86 1.10
N THR A 52 14.84 17.15 1.75
CA THR A 52 14.63 16.82 3.16
C THR A 52 14.26 15.34 3.32
N GLN A 53 14.90 14.67 4.28
CA GLN A 53 14.55 13.30 4.63
C GLN A 53 13.10 13.27 5.16
N PRO A 54 12.20 12.48 4.54
CA PRO A 54 10.87 12.30 5.08
C PRO A 54 10.97 11.56 6.42
N VAL A 55 10.21 12.01 7.41
CA VAL A 55 10.11 11.37 8.73
C VAL A 55 9.78 9.89 8.52
N PRO A 56 10.54 8.93 9.08
CA PRO A 56 10.20 7.50 8.99
C PRO A 56 8.74 7.28 9.40
N LEU A 57 7.97 6.60 8.56
CA LEU A 57 6.61 6.22 8.95
C LEU A 57 6.73 5.23 10.12
N PRO A 58 6.14 5.52 11.29
CA PRO A 58 6.03 4.50 12.32
C PRO A 58 5.27 3.32 11.72
N GLY A 59 5.83 2.11 11.89
CA GLY A 59 5.19 0.89 11.40
C GLY A 59 3.77 0.75 11.95
N GLY A 60 2.93 0.00 11.24
CA GLY A 60 1.58 -0.30 11.68
C GLY A 60 1.13 -1.66 11.15
N ARG A 61 0.14 -2.27 11.81
CA ARG A 61 -0.45 -3.54 11.39
C ARG A 61 -1.80 -3.30 10.70
N LEU A 62 -1.93 -3.80 9.47
CA LEU A 62 -3.23 -3.95 8.80
C LEU A 62 -3.78 -5.35 9.11
N VAL A 63 -4.98 -5.41 9.67
CA VAL A 63 -5.72 -6.67 9.84
C VAL A 63 -6.82 -6.71 8.81
N LEU A 64 -6.89 -7.80 8.04
CA LEU A 64 -7.80 -7.95 6.91
C LEU A 64 -8.72 -9.15 7.15
N SER A 65 -10.02 -8.95 6.97
CA SER A 65 -11.00 -10.03 6.81
C SER A 65 -11.19 -10.32 5.33
N LEU A 66 -11.18 -11.60 4.94
CA LEU A 66 -11.32 -12.03 3.55
C LEU A 66 -12.66 -12.76 3.33
N ASP A 67 -13.34 -12.42 2.24
CA ASP A 67 -14.58 -13.06 1.80
C ASP A 67 -14.28 -14.31 0.96
N THR A 68 -13.76 -15.34 1.63
CA THR A 68 -13.35 -16.60 0.98
C THR A 68 -14.52 -17.38 0.39
N ALA A 69 -15.74 -17.18 0.89
CA ALA A 69 -16.94 -17.80 0.36
C ALA A 69 -17.43 -17.13 -0.94
N GLY A 70 -17.42 -15.80 -0.98
CA GLY A 70 -17.85 -15.03 -2.15
C GLY A 70 -16.78 -14.95 -3.25
N CYS A 71 -15.51 -14.86 -2.86
CA CYS A 71 -14.38 -14.64 -3.76
C CYS A 71 -13.24 -15.66 -3.54
N PRO A 72 -13.50 -16.98 -3.66
CA PRO A 72 -12.53 -18.03 -3.31
C PRO A 72 -11.22 -17.95 -4.11
N LYS A 73 -11.29 -17.67 -5.42
CA LYS A 73 -10.08 -17.62 -6.25
C LYS A 73 -9.25 -16.39 -5.95
N THR A 74 -9.91 -15.24 -5.76
CA THR A 74 -9.24 -13.98 -5.44
C THR A 74 -8.57 -14.06 -4.07
N CYS A 75 -9.27 -14.61 -3.07
CA CYS A 75 -8.72 -14.82 -1.73
C CYS A 75 -7.56 -15.82 -1.73
N GLN A 76 -7.70 -16.97 -2.39
CA GLN A 76 -6.63 -17.95 -2.49
C GLN A 76 -5.38 -17.36 -3.16
N ASN A 77 -5.57 -16.63 -4.26
CA ASN A 77 -4.48 -15.96 -4.95
C ASN A 77 -3.74 -14.99 -4.04
N PHE A 78 -4.48 -14.16 -3.29
CA PHE A 78 -3.91 -13.19 -2.36
C PHE A 78 -3.16 -13.86 -1.20
N LEU A 79 -3.76 -14.88 -0.58
CA LEU A 79 -3.15 -15.63 0.52
C LEU A 79 -1.84 -16.30 0.11
N ASN A 80 -1.74 -16.81 -1.12
CA ASN A 80 -0.50 -17.41 -1.61
C ASN A 80 0.71 -16.47 -1.54
N PHE A 81 0.50 -15.16 -1.70
CA PHE A 81 1.56 -14.15 -1.60
C PHE A 81 1.75 -13.62 -0.17
N VAL A 82 0.70 -13.61 0.66
CA VAL A 82 0.79 -13.27 2.09
C VAL A 82 1.60 -14.34 2.83
N GLU A 83 1.28 -15.61 2.59
CA GLU A 83 1.89 -16.77 3.25
C GLU A 83 3.18 -17.23 2.55
N SER A 84 3.54 -16.61 1.42
CA SER A 84 4.70 -16.97 0.60
C SER A 84 4.70 -18.44 0.14
N THR A 85 3.51 -19.03 -0.08
CA THR A 85 3.33 -20.43 -0.49
C THR A 85 3.43 -20.65 -1.99
N TYR A 86 3.60 -19.57 -2.77
CA TYR A 86 3.79 -19.63 -4.22
C TYR A 86 5.23 -19.27 -4.61
N THR A 87 5.84 -20.11 -5.45
CA THR A 87 7.16 -19.86 -6.03
C THR A 87 7.03 -19.47 -7.50
N ALA A 88 7.40 -18.23 -7.83
CA ALA A 88 7.44 -17.77 -9.21
C ALA A 88 8.81 -18.08 -9.82
N LYS A 89 8.85 -19.07 -10.72
CA LYS A 89 10.05 -19.55 -11.44
C LYS A 89 11.18 -20.04 -10.52
N VAL A 90 11.91 -19.12 -9.89
CA VAL A 90 13.16 -19.35 -9.13
C VAL A 90 13.22 -18.59 -7.80
N LYS A 91 12.19 -17.82 -7.44
CA LYS A 91 12.13 -17.10 -6.16
C LYS A 91 10.73 -17.20 -5.55
N GLU A 92 10.67 -17.29 -4.23
CA GLU A 92 9.43 -17.13 -3.47
C GLU A 92 8.76 -15.82 -3.87
N ALA A 93 7.49 -15.91 -4.24
CA ALA A 93 6.67 -14.76 -4.54
C ALA A 93 5.90 -14.38 -3.28
N THR A 94 6.24 -13.22 -2.73
CA THR A 94 5.71 -12.74 -1.46
C THR A 94 5.36 -11.27 -1.54
N TYR A 95 4.41 -10.83 -0.71
CA TYR A 95 4.19 -9.40 -0.48
C TYR A 95 5.22 -8.78 0.46
N VAL A 96 5.97 -9.56 1.23
CA VAL A 96 7.03 -9.03 2.10
C VAL A 96 8.08 -8.29 1.25
N ASN A 97 8.48 -7.10 1.69
CA ASN A 97 9.37 -6.17 0.98
C ASN A 97 8.81 -5.59 -0.33
N THR A 98 7.55 -5.85 -0.67
CA THR A 98 6.85 -5.12 -1.73
C THR A 98 6.32 -3.79 -1.21
N ARG A 99 6.12 -2.85 -2.14
CA ARG A 99 5.72 -1.48 -1.84
C ARG A 99 4.31 -1.21 -2.29
N PHE A 100 3.69 -0.27 -1.59
CA PHE A 100 2.61 0.50 -2.17
C PHE A 100 3.23 1.56 -3.09
N PHE A 101 3.09 1.35 -4.40
CA PHE A 101 3.71 2.18 -5.43
C PHE A 101 2.79 3.30 -5.91
N ARG A 102 1.51 3.30 -5.51
CA ARG A 102 0.53 4.32 -5.85
C ARG A 102 -0.37 4.62 -4.66
N LEU A 103 -0.58 5.91 -4.41
CA LEU A 103 -1.41 6.45 -3.35
C LEU A 103 -2.20 7.63 -3.91
N VAL A 104 -3.51 7.46 -4.03
CA VAL A 104 -4.44 8.51 -4.44
C VAL A 104 -5.20 8.94 -3.19
N LYS A 105 -4.95 10.17 -2.76
CA LYS A 105 -5.55 10.74 -1.55
C LYS A 105 -7.08 10.65 -1.61
N ASP A 106 -7.68 10.25 -0.50
CA ASP A 106 -9.12 10.05 -0.32
C ASP A 106 -9.73 9.09 -1.35
N HIS A 107 -8.92 8.17 -1.88
CA HIS A 107 -9.36 7.23 -2.90
C HIS A 107 -8.77 5.83 -2.66
N ILE A 108 -7.52 5.57 -3.04
CA ILE A 108 -6.91 4.23 -2.93
C ILE A 108 -5.43 4.28 -2.58
N ILE A 109 -4.95 3.20 -1.96
CA ILE A 109 -3.53 2.86 -1.90
C ILE A 109 -3.33 1.49 -2.54
N GLN A 110 -2.40 1.38 -3.49
CA GLN A 110 -2.21 0.21 -4.35
C GLN A 110 -0.80 -0.35 -4.24
N GLY A 111 -0.72 -1.68 -4.13
CA GLY A 111 0.51 -2.45 -3.98
C GLY A 111 0.41 -3.84 -4.62
N GLY A 112 1.24 -4.78 -4.16
CA GLY A 112 1.20 -6.18 -4.60
C GLY A 112 1.93 -6.50 -5.91
N ASP A 113 2.78 -5.59 -6.39
CA ASP A 113 3.74 -5.88 -7.48
C ASP A 113 5.02 -6.49 -6.91
N PHE A 114 5.05 -7.82 -6.79
CA PHE A 114 6.19 -8.55 -6.25
C PHE A 114 7.34 -8.73 -7.25
N THR A 115 7.16 -8.39 -8.54
CA THR A 115 8.19 -8.64 -9.57
C THR A 115 9.00 -7.40 -9.93
N LYS A 116 8.36 -6.24 -10.06
CA LYS A 116 9.03 -4.97 -10.41
C LYS A 116 8.92 -3.90 -9.34
N ASN A 117 7.99 -4.06 -8.40
CA ASN A 117 7.80 -3.15 -7.27
C ASN A 117 7.52 -1.69 -7.68
N ASN A 118 6.92 -1.50 -8.87
CA ASN A 118 6.66 -0.19 -9.47
C ASN A 118 5.31 -0.09 -10.18
N GLY A 119 4.47 -1.12 -10.12
CA GLY A 119 3.14 -1.19 -10.72
C GLY A 119 3.11 -1.77 -12.13
N ALA A 120 4.26 -1.98 -12.77
CA ALA A 120 4.35 -2.57 -14.11
C ALA A 120 4.50 -4.11 -14.10
N GLY A 121 4.53 -4.72 -12.91
CA GLY A 121 4.71 -6.16 -12.72
C GLY A 121 3.54 -6.86 -12.04
N GLY A 122 3.84 -7.95 -11.35
CA GLY A 122 2.88 -8.84 -10.72
C GLY A 122 2.18 -9.79 -11.70
N HIS A 123 1.84 -10.98 -11.21
CA HIS A 123 1.03 -11.95 -11.92
C HIS A 123 0.31 -12.88 -10.94
N SER A 124 -0.70 -13.60 -11.42
CA SER A 124 -1.45 -14.57 -10.61
C SER A 124 -0.56 -15.70 -10.09
N SER A 125 -0.87 -16.21 -8.90
CA SER A 125 -0.34 -17.48 -8.37
C SER A 125 -1.20 -18.68 -8.77
N LEU A 126 -2.45 -18.44 -9.20
CA LEU A 126 -3.37 -19.51 -9.58
C LEU A 126 -2.87 -20.26 -10.84
N PRO A 127 -3.07 -21.59 -10.91
CA PRO A 127 -2.72 -22.36 -12.10
C PRO A 127 -3.54 -21.92 -13.33
N SER A 128 -2.86 -21.74 -14.45
CA SER A 128 -3.48 -21.52 -15.76
C SER A 128 -2.75 -22.29 -16.86
N ILE A 129 -3.47 -22.59 -17.95
CA ILE A 129 -2.94 -23.30 -19.13
C ILE A 129 -1.75 -22.54 -19.75
N GLU A 130 -1.74 -21.22 -19.66
CA GLU A 130 -0.57 -20.40 -19.93
C GLU A 130 -0.14 -19.77 -18.60
N ASN A 131 0.93 -20.26 -17.99
CA ASN A 131 1.42 -19.71 -16.74
C ASN A 131 2.58 -18.72 -17.01
N PRO A 132 2.49 -17.45 -16.56
CA PRO A 132 1.38 -16.87 -15.78
C PRO A 132 0.36 -16.12 -16.65
N LYS A 133 -0.91 -16.55 -16.59
CA LYS A 133 -2.07 -15.79 -17.11
C LYS A 133 -2.82 -15.14 -15.97
N PRO A 134 -3.50 -14.01 -16.23
CA PRO A 134 -4.44 -13.46 -15.27
C PRO A 134 -5.65 -14.39 -15.06
N PHE A 135 -6.37 -14.18 -13.96
CA PHE A 135 -7.61 -14.90 -13.64
C PHE A 135 -8.86 -14.03 -13.75
N ALA A 136 -10.01 -14.70 -13.92
CA ALA A 136 -11.30 -14.07 -14.16
C ALA A 136 -11.88 -13.36 -12.92
N ASP A 137 -12.72 -12.36 -13.16
CA ASP A 137 -13.41 -11.63 -12.10
C ASP A 137 -14.45 -12.52 -11.40
N GLU A 138 -14.57 -12.42 -10.08
CA GLU A 138 -15.59 -13.11 -9.30
C GLU A 138 -16.81 -12.20 -9.11
N ARG A 139 -17.95 -12.58 -9.68
CA ARG A 139 -19.17 -11.76 -9.73
C ARG A 139 -19.63 -11.25 -8.37
N HIS A 140 -19.41 -12.03 -7.30
CA HIS A 140 -19.77 -11.64 -5.94
C HIS A 140 -19.06 -10.34 -5.50
N GLY A 141 -17.77 -10.21 -5.82
CA GLY A 141 -16.99 -9.01 -5.51
C GLY A 141 -17.26 -7.81 -6.43
N LEU A 142 -17.97 -8.02 -7.55
CA LEU A 142 -18.39 -6.95 -8.48
C LEU A 142 -19.74 -6.32 -8.11
N ARG A 143 -20.35 -6.72 -6.99
CA ARG A 143 -21.69 -6.29 -6.59
C ARG A 143 -21.76 -4.79 -6.31
N LYS A 144 -22.94 -4.20 -6.57
CA LYS A 144 -23.24 -2.83 -6.14
C LYS A 144 -23.16 -2.75 -4.61
N GLY A 145 -22.56 -1.69 -4.12
CA GLY A 145 -22.35 -1.41 -2.71
C GLY A 145 -21.08 -2.01 -2.11
N ALA A 146 -20.23 -2.69 -2.90
CA ALA A 146 -18.98 -3.26 -2.41
C ALA A 146 -17.96 -2.19 -1.98
N PHE A 147 -18.04 -0.97 -2.51
CA PHE A 147 -17.08 0.12 -2.29
C PHE A 147 -17.71 1.31 -1.56
N LYS A 148 -18.54 1.06 -0.54
CA LYS A 148 -19.30 2.09 0.20
C LYS A 148 -18.55 2.75 1.36
N LYS A 149 -17.46 2.15 1.82
CA LYS A 149 -16.68 2.57 2.99
C LYS A 149 -15.19 2.54 2.71
N ALA A 150 -14.39 3.23 3.52
CA ALA A 150 -12.95 3.07 3.53
C ALA A 150 -12.58 1.64 4.03
N GLY A 151 -11.36 1.22 3.72
CA GLY A 151 -10.84 -0.09 4.13
C GLY A 151 -11.28 -1.30 3.29
N VAL A 152 -12.00 -1.13 2.18
CA VAL A 152 -12.31 -2.25 1.27
C VAL A 152 -11.03 -2.71 0.55
N LEU A 153 -10.77 -4.01 0.59
CA LEU A 153 -9.69 -4.69 -0.12
C LEU A 153 -10.20 -5.22 -1.46
N ALA A 154 -9.53 -4.82 -2.54
CA ALA A 154 -9.91 -5.21 -3.88
C ALA A 154 -8.72 -5.52 -4.80
N MET A 155 -8.96 -6.37 -5.79
CA MET A 155 -7.94 -6.80 -6.74
C MET A 155 -7.80 -5.75 -7.85
N ALA A 156 -6.57 -5.31 -8.11
CA ALA A 156 -6.27 -4.43 -9.24
C ALA A 156 -6.19 -5.26 -10.54
N ASN A 157 -6.64 -4.68 -11.64
CA ASN A 157 -6.62 -5.33 -12.95
C ASN A 157 -6.30 -4.31 -14.07
N ARG A 158 -6.09 -4.83 -15.28
CA ARG A 158 -5.85 -4.05 -16.51
C ARG A 158 -7.08 -4.09 -17.44
N GLY A 159 -8.27 -4.28 -16.86
CA GLY A 159 -9.51 -4.57 -17.56
C GLY A 159 -10.14 -5.89 -17.12
N LYS A 160 -11.33 -6.17 -17.65
CA LYS A 160 -12.15 -7.33 -17.27
C LYS A 160 -11.36 -8.65 -17.34
N ASN A 161 -11.47 -9.47 -16.30
CA ASN A 161 -10.84 -10.79 -16.19
C ASN A 161 -9.31 -10.77 -16.30
N THR A 162 -8.65 -9.69 -15.86
CA THR A 162 -7.18 -9.56 -15.92
C THR A 162 -6.52 -9.49 -14.54
N ASN A 163 -7.07 -10.19 -13.55
CA ASN A 163 -6.56 -10.14 -12.17
C ASN A 163 -5.20 -10.83 -12.05
N GLY A 164 -4.29 -10.22 -11.27
CA GLY A 164 -2.93 -10.70 -11.02
C GLY A 164 -2.61 -10.77 -9.53
N SER A 165 -1.48 -10.20 -9.11
CA SER A 165 -1.11 -10.11 -7.69
C SER A 165 -1.33 -8.73 -7.08
N GLN A 166 -1.55 -7.70 -7.91
CA GLN A 166 -1.69 -6.33 -7.43
C GLN A 166 -3.06 -6.13 -6.79
N PHE A 167 -3.10 -5.44 -5.65
CA PHE A 167 -4.32 -5.14 -4.91
C PHE A 167 -4.31 -3.69 -4.45
N PHE A 168 -5.47 -3.19 -4.03
CA PHE A 168 -5.59 -1.89 -3.40
C PHE A 168 -6.54 -1.92 -2.21
N LEU A 169 -6.34 -0.96 -1.31
CA LEU A 169 -7.24 -0.63 -0.21
C LEU A 169 -7.89 0.73 -0.52
N THR A 170 -9.19 0.85 -0.27
CA THR A 170 -9.86 2.15 -0.36
C THR A 170 -9.54 3.02 0.85
N LEU A 171 -9.23 4.29 0.62
CA LEU A 171 -8.90 5.26 1.66
C LEU A 171 -9.99 6.32 1.90
N GLY A 172 -10.91 6.50 0.94
CA GLY A 172 -11.97 7.49 1.03
C GLY A 172 -13.36 6.89 0.93
N GLU A 173 -14.32 7.69 1.36
CA GLU A 173 -15.75 7.40 1.31
C GLU A 173 -16.42 8.38 0.34
N GLY A 174 -17.35 7.89 -0.47
CA GLY A 174 -18.18 8.78 -1.28
C GLY A 174 -18.58 8.27 -2.65
N ALA A 175 -19.78 8.69 -3.08
CA ALA A 175 -20.45 8.19 -4.27
C ALA A 175 -19.68 8.43 -5.59
N ARG A 176 -18.80 9.44 -5.65
CA ARG A 176 -18.01 9.74 -6.85
C ARG A 176 -17.06 8.61 -7.19
N TRP A 177 -16.38 8.05 -6.19
CA TRP A 177 -15.37 7.02 -6.37
C TRP A 177 -15.98 5.62 -6.39
N THR A 178 -16.98 5.38 -5.54
CA THR A 178 -17.74 4.13 -5.51
C THR A 178 -18.24 3.72 -6.91
N LYS A 179 -18.75 4.67 -7.70
CA LYS A 179 -19.22 4.39 -9.08
C LYS A 179 -18.11 3.99 -10.06
N ALA A 180 -16.88 4.46 -9.85
CA ALA A 180 -15.76 4.14 -10.73
C ALA A 180 -15.17 2.75 -10.45
N LEU A 181 -15.34 2.25 -9.22
CA LEU A 181 -14.79 0.97 -8.78
C LEU A 181 -15.81 -0.18 -8.91
N GLU A 182 -17.08 0.10 -8.64
CA GLU A 182 -18.16 -0.90 -8.70
C GLU A 182 -18.27 -1.54 -10.09
N GLY A 183 -18.38 -2.87 -10.12
CA GLY A 183 -18.49 -3.64 -11.36
C GLY A 183 -17.18 -3.79 -12.15
N ALA A 184 -16.11 -3.06 -11.77
CA ALA A 184 -14.81 -3.09 -12.44
C ALA A 184 -13.74 -3.87 -11.67
N TYR A 185 -13.80 -3.85 -10.33
CA TYR A 185 -12.81 -4.50 -9.47
C TYR A 185 -13.48 -5.46 -8.48
N VAL A 186 -12.83 -6.62 -8.26
CA VAL A 186 -13.32 -7.63 -7.33
C VAL A 186 -12.98 -7.20 -5.90
N ALA A 187 -13.97 -6.75 -5.13
CA ALA A 187 -13.85 -6.57 -3.69
C ALA A 187 -13.91 -7.93 -3.00
N PHE A 188 -12.86 -8.29 -2.26
CA PHE A 188 -12.69 -9.64 -1.70
C PHE A 188 -12.33 -9.64 -0.20
N GLY A 189 -12.32 -8.47 0.44
CA GLY A 189 -12.08 -8.35 1.87
C GLY A 189 -12.20 -6.92 2.35
N GLU A 190 -11.89 -6.72 3.63
CA GLU A 190 -11.90 -5.40 4.27
C GLU A 190 -10.97 -5.33 5.48
N VAL A 191 -10.55 -4.11 5.82
CA VAL A 191 -9.83 -3.81 7.06
C VAL A 191 -10.78 -3.97 8.24
N VAL A 192 -10.26 -4.57 9.31
CA VAL A 192 -10.98 -4.77 10.58
C VAL A 192 -10.19 -4.20 11.75
N GLU A 193 -10.89 -3.85 12.83
CA GLU A 193 -10.33 -3.39 14.10
C GLU A 193 -10.28 -4.52 15.14
N GLY A 194 -9.21 -4.59 15.94
CA GLY A 194 -9.16 -5.42 17.14
C GLY A 194 -9.17 -6.94 16.89
N ALA A 195 -9.02 -7.71 17.98
CA ALA A 195 -8.87 -9.18 18.01
C ALA A 195 -10.14 -9.97 17.62
N GLY A 196 -10.97 -9.44 16.72
CA GLY A 196 -12.24 -10.01 16.27
C GLY A 196 -12.14 -10.73 14.92
N VAL A 197 -11.04 -11.43 14.62
CA VAL A 197 -11.04 -12.38 13.49
C VAL A 197 -11.58 -13.70 14.00
N SER A 198 -12.90 -13.78 14.19
CA SER A 198 -13.57 -15.07 14.41
C SER A 198 -13.51 -15.84 13.09
N ALA A 199 -12.62 -16.84 13.04
CA ALA A 199 -12.67 -17.87 12.03
C ALA A 199 -14.03 -18.60 12.13
N GLY A 200 -15.00 -18.18 11.31
CA GLY A 200 -16.27 -18.86 11.12
C GLY A 200 -17.46 -18.27 11.90
N ALA A 201 -18.45 -17.83 11.11
CA ALA A 201 -19.88 -17.77 11.41
C ALA A 201 -20.40 -16.91 12.59
N GLY A 202 -21.34 -16.01 12.26
CA GLY A 202 -22.44 -15.63 13.16
C GLY A 202 -22.43 -14.18 13.62
N ALA A 203 -23.53 -13.47 13.31
CA ALA A 203 -23.83 -12.12 13.77
C ALA A 203 -23.87 -12.00 15.31
N GLY A 204 -23.46 -10.87 15.85
CA GLY A 204 -23.65 -10.50 17.27
C GLY A 204 -23.05 -9.14 17.62
N GLN A 205 -23.80 -8.33 18.39
CA GLN A 205 -23.57 -6.91 18.66
C GLN A 205 -22.47 -6.60 19.72
N GLN A 206 -21.81 -5.45 19.53
CA GLN A 206 -21.26 -4.44 20.47
C GLN A 206 -20.79 -4.82 21.89
N GLN A 207 -19.64 -4.25 22.29
CA GLN A 207 -19.56 -3.24 23.37
C GLN A 207 -18.25 -2.42 23.32
N GLN A 208 -18.40 -1.10 23.46
CA GLN A 208 -17.33 -0.11 23.70
C GLN A 208 -16.86 -0.19 25.16
N GLN A 209 -15.55 -0.05 25.39
CA GLN A 209 -15.01 0.44 26.66
C GLN A 209 -13.81 1.37 26.39
N GLU A 210 -13.93 2.60 26.91
CA GLU A 210 -12.90 3.63 26.91
C GLU A 210 -11.77 3.34 27.91
N SER A 211 -10.57 3.89 27.63
CA SER A 211 -9.72 4.70 28.53
C SER A 211 -8.23 4.31 28.54
N GLY A 212 -7.37 5.34 28.50
CA GLY A 212 -5.99 5.29 29.02
C GLY A 212 -4.90 5.78 28.05
N GLU A 213 -4.58 7.07 28.10
CA GLU A 213 -3.28 7.59 27.62
C GLU A 213 -2.17 7.09 28.56
N GLY A 214 -1.19 6.34 28.03
CA GLY A 214 -0.01 5.92 28.80
C GLY A 214 0.91 4.94 28.06
N SER A 215 2.14 5.38 27.76
CA SER A 215 3.35 4.62 27.45
C SER A 215 3.27 3.37 26.54
N GLY A 216 3.70 3.53 25.28
CA GLY A 216 4.75 2.71 24.64
C GLY A 216 4.63 1.18 24.49
N THR A 217 3.54 0.52 24.87
CA THR A 217 3.34 -0.91 24.63
C THR A 217 1.94 -1.19 24.09
N SER A 218 1.84 -1.83 22.93
CA SER A 218 0.57 -2.27 22.35
C SER A 218 -0.22 -3.10 23.36
N PRO A 219 -1.53 -2.84 23.57
CA PRO A 219 -2.36 -3.63 24.48
C PRO A 219 -2.33 -5.11 24.10
N ARG A 220 -2.45 -6.02 25.08
CA ARG A 220 -2.45 -7.47 24.85
C ARG A 220 -3.72 -8.11 25.42
N ASP A 221 -4.23 -9.14 24.78
CA ASP A 221 -5.40 -9.88 25.26
C ASP A 221 -5.04 -10.81 26.43
N SER A 222 -6.04 -11.47 27.00
CA SER A 222 -5.85 -12.42 28.12
C SER A 222 -4.99 -13.65 27.77
N SER A 223 -4.70 -13.88 26.48
CA SER A 223 -3.77 -14.91 25.99
C SER A 223 -2.38 -14.36 25.66
N GLY A 224 -2.13 -13.06 25.89
CA GLY A 224 -0.86 -12.41 25.62
C GLY A 224 -0.62 -12.05 24.15
N HIS A 225 -1.63 -12.18 23.28
CA HIS A 225 -1.56 -11.70 21.90
C HIS A 225 -1.69 -10.19 21.86
N GLU A 226 -0.92 -9.55 20.99
CA GLU A 226 -1.03 -8.13 20.73
C GLU A 226 -2.42 -7.79 20.16
N ILE A 227 -3.18 -6.98 20.90
CA ILE A 227 -4.41 -6.36 20.43
C ILE A 227 -3.98 -5.26 19.46
N CYS A 228 -4.17 -5.50 18.17
CA CYS A 228 -4.03 -4.46 17.17
C CYS A 228 -5.25 -3.54 17.23
N VAL A 229 -5.06 -2.41 17.91
CA VAL A 229 -6.15 -1.47 18.19
C VAL A 229 -6.57 -0.67 16.97
N ASP A 230 -5.83 -0.62 15.85
CA ASP A 230 -6.11 0.47 14.90
C ASP A 230 -5.77 0.22 13.42
N GLY A 231 -6.51 -0.70 12.78
CA GLY A 231 -6.44 -0.89 11.32
C GLY A 231 -6.84 0.38 10.55
N PHE A 232 -7.82 1.14 11.05
CA PHE A 232 -8.33 2.36 10.40
C PHE A 232 -7.44 3.58 10.64
N ALA A 233 -6.86 3.80 11.83
CA ALA A 233 -5.89 4.90 11.98
C ALA A 233 -4.64 4.71 11.13
N LEU A 234 -4.28 3.46 10.80
CA LEU A 234 -3.24 3.23 9.80
C LEU A 234 -3.68 3.70 8.41
N LEU A 235 -4.93 3.44 7.99
CA LEU A 235 -5.46 3.99 6.73
C LEU A 235 -5.44 5.52 6.74
N ASP A 236 -5.83 6.16 7.84
CA ASP A 236 -5.78 7.62 7.98
C ASP A 236 -4.36 8.17 7.90
N LYS A 237 -3.38 7.48 8.49
CA LYS A 237 -1.96 7.83 8.38
C LYS A 237 -1.49 7.68 6.94
N LEU A 238 -1.82 6.57 6.28
CA LEU A 238 -1.47 6.31 4.88
C LEU A 238 -2.04 7.39 3.95
N ASN A 239 -3.29 7.81 4.19
CA ASN A 239 -3.97 8.82 3.38
C ASN A 239 -3.37 10.25 3.52
N LYS A 240 -2.56 10.48 4.55
CA LYS A 240 -1.86 11.76 4.78
C LYS A 240 -0.45 11.78 4.21
N ILE A 241 0.04 10.66 3.66
CA ILE A 241 1.39 10.58 3.11
C ILE A 241 1.49 11.44 1.84
N PRO A 242 2.48 12.34 1.75
CA PRO A 242 2.72 13.13 0.56
C PRO A 242 3.04 12.26 -0.67
N THR A 243 2.55 12.68 -1.83
CA THR A 243 2.76 12.02 -3.12
C THR A 243 3.37 12.96 -4.15
N ASP A 244 4.06 12.39 -5.14
CA ASP A 244 4.48 13.12 -6.33
C ASP A 244 3.33 13.30 -7.35
N GLU A 245 3.63 13.96 -8.47
CA GLU A 245 2.67 14.22 -9.56
C GLU A 245 2.12 12.94 -10.21
N GLU A 246 2.80 11.80 -10.05
CA GLU A 246 2.39 10.49 -10.55
C GLU A 246 1.65 9.67 -9.49
N GLU A 247 1.18 10.31 -8.41
CA GLU A 247 0.49 9.69 -7.28
C GLU A 247 1.38 8.66 -6.55
N ARG A 248 2.71 8.78 -6.62
CA ARG A 248 3.62 7.87 -5.91
C ARG A 248 3.97 8.42 -4.53
N PRO A 249 3.95 7.60 -3.46
CA PRO A 249 4.42 8.03 -2.15
C PRO A 249 5.85 8.59 -2.20
N ILE A 250 6.07 9.80 -1.68
CA ILE A 250 7.40 10.43 -1.62
C ILE A 250 8.37 9.58 -0.77
N GLN A 251 7.81 8.90 0.23
CA GLN A 251 8.48 7.91 1.05
C GLN A 251 7.93 6.51 0.74
N ALA A 252 8.83 5.54 0.61
CA ALA A 252 8.43 4.17 0.32
C ALA A 252 7.65 3.57 1.49
N ILE A 253 6.41 3.16 1.22
CA ILE A 253 5.57 2.38 2.13
C ILE A 253 5.78 0.91 1.76
N THR A 254 6.34 0.12 2.67
CA THR A 254 6.75 -1.26 2.40
C THR A 254 6.03 -2.21 3.33
N VAL A 255 5.56 -3.33 2.81
CA VAL A 255 5.00 -4.42 3.61
C VAL A 255 6.14 -5.11 4.36
N VAL A 256 6.05 -5.12 5.68
CA VAL A 256 6.93 -5.87 6.58
C VAL A 256 6.15 -7.06 7.11
N GLY A 257 6.77 -8.25 7.10
CA GLY A 257 6.17 -9.50 7.58
C GLY A 257 6.07 -9.57 9.09
#